data_AF-A0A392NK73-F1
#
_entry.id   AF-A0A392NK73-F1
#
_cell.length_a   1.000
_cell.length_b   1.000
_cell.length_c   1.000
_cell.angle_alpha   90.00
_cell.angle_beta   90.00
_cell.angle_gamma   90.00
#
_symmetry.space_group_name_H-M   'P 1'
#
loop_
_entity.id
_entity.type
_entity.pdbx_description
1 polymer ?
#
loop_
_entity_poly.entity_id
_entity_poly.type
_entity_poly.pdbx_seq_one_letter_code
_entity_poly.pdbx_strand_id
1 'polypeptide(L)'
;GLRTIQILADALPKIVPYVLINHREELLPLMMCAIEYHPDGRTRDSLTHTLFNLIKRPDEQQRRIIMDACVSLAKNVGEMRTETELLPQCWEQINHMYEERRLLVAQSCGELAEFVRPEIRDSLILSIVQQLIEDSATIVREAAAHNLAKLLPLFPNVDKYFK
;
A
#
# COMPACT_ATOMS: atom_id res chain seq x y z
N GLY A 1 -24.14 -8.07 8.56
CA GLY A 1 -22.98 -7.38 8.00
C GLY A 1 -22.41 -6.37 8.99
N LEU A 2 -23.02 -5.20 9.11
CA LEU A 2 -22.43 -4.05 9.81
C LEU A 2 -21.96 -4.31 11.25
N ARG A 3 -22.76 -5.01 12.07
CA ARG A 3 -22.37 -5.38 13.43
C ARG A 3 -21.10 -6.24 13.48
N THR A 4 -20.94 -7.15 12.53
CA THR A 4 -19.73 -7.99 12.42
C THR A 4 -18.52 -7.14 12.06
N ILE A 5 -18.68 -6.22 11.10
CA ILE A 5 -17.62 -5.28 10.71
C ILE A 5 -17.19 -4.39 11.88
N GLN A 6 -18.14 -3.89 12.67
CA GLN A 6 -17.84 -3.13 13.89
C GLN A 6 -17.04 -3.97 14.90
N ILE A 7 -17.46 -5.21 15.14
CA ILE A 7 -16.74 -6.12 16.05
C ILE A 7 -15.31 -6.36 15.56
N LEU A 8 -15.10 -6.58 14.26
CA LEU A 8 -13.77 -6.74 13.68
C LEU A 8 -12.93 -5.48 13.87
N ALA A 9 -13.47 -4.31 13.53
CA ALA A 9 -12.77 -3.03 13.66
C ALA A 9 -12.38 -2.72 15.11
N ASP A 10 -13.21 -3.07 16.09
CA ASP A 10 -12.95 -2.83 17.50
C ASP A 10 -11.98 -3.85 18.12
N ALA A 11 -11.97 -5.09 17.60
CA ALA A 11 -11.20 -6.20 18.16
C ALA A 11 -9.80 -6.33 17.55
N LEU A 12 -9.67 -6.15 16.23
CA LEU A 12 -8.40 -6.35 15.52
C LEU A 12 -7.24 -5.51 16.09
N PRO A 13 -7.38 -4.20 16.35
CA PRO A 13 -6.31 -3.40 16.95
C PRO A 13 -5.88 -3.89 18.34
N LYS A 14 -6.79 -4.53 19.09
CA LYS A 14 -6.52 -5.10 20.42
C LYS A 14 -5.86 -6.47 20.33
N ILE A 15 -6.13 -7.24 19.26
CA ILE A 15 -5.59 -8.58 19.05
C ILE A 15 -4.17 -8.53 18.46
N VAL A 16 -3.93 -7.64 17.48
CA VAL A 16 -2.65 -7.52 16.76
C VAL A 16 -1.41 -7.51 17.67
N PRO A 17 -1.36 -6.76 18.79
CA PRO A 17 -0.19 -6.73 19.66
C PRO A 17 0.17 -8.10 20.28
N TYR A 18 -0.82 -8.98 20.47
CA TYR A 18 -0.65 -10.30 21.08
C TYR A 18 -0.41 -11.42 20.08
N VAL A 19 -0.58 -11.16 18.78
CA VAL A 19 -0.25 -12.14 17.73
C VAL A 19 1.24 -12.06 17.41
N LEU A 20 1.89 -13.22 17.44
CA LEU A 20 3.30 -13.37 17.06
C LEU A 20 3.53 -12.80 15.66
N ILE A 21 4.63 -12.06 15.48
CA ILE A 21 4.88 -11.30 14.25
C ILE A 21 4.78 -12.16 12.98
N ASN A 22 5.26 -13.40 13.04
CA ASN A 22 5.26 -14.35 11.91
C ASN A 22 3.87 -14.92 11.60
N HIS A 23 2.88 -14.71 12.45
CA HIS A 23 1.49 -15.14 12.26
C HIS A 23 0.54 -13.96 12.05
N ARG A 24 1.05 -12.72 11.98
CA ARG A 24 0.19 -11.54 11.78
C ARG A 24 -0.41 -11.47 10.39
N GLU A 25 0.16 -12.16 9.41
CA GLU A 25 -0.43 -12.29 8.07
C GLU A 25 -1.82 -12.95 8.08
N GLU A 26 -2.09 -13.82 9.06
CA GLU A 26 -3.41 -14.45 9.24
C GLU A 26 -4.52 -13.43 9.56
N LEU A 27 -4.15 -12.23 10.01
CA LEU A 27 -5.09 -11.15 10.30
C LEU A 27 -5.42 -10.31 9.05
N LEU A 28 -4.65 -10.43 7.96
CA LEU A 28 -4.83 -9.61 6.76
C LEU A 28 -6.23 -9.72 6.15
N PRO A 29 -6.82 -10.93 5.95
CA PRO A 29 -8.16 -11.03 5.38
C PRO A 29 -9.23 -10.34 6.25
N LEU A 30 -9.07 -10.40 7.57
CA LEU A 30 -9.99 -9.76 8.52
C LEU A 30 -9.84 -8.24 8.50
N MET A 31 -8.60 -7.74 8.44
CA MET A 31 -8.31 -6.32 8.29
C MET A 31 -8.87 -5.78 6.98
N MET A 32 -8.63 -6.46 5.86
CA MET A 32 -9.17 -6.08 4.55
C MET A 32 -10.69 -6.01 4.58
N CYS A 33 -11.36 -7.02 5.12
CA CYS A 33 -12.82 -7.02 5.23
C CYS A 33 -13.32 -5.82 6.08
N ALA A 34 -12.66 -5.52 7.19
CA ALA A 34 -13.03 -4.37 8.01
C ALA A 34 -12.80 -3.04 7.26
N ILE A 35 -11.65 -2.86 6.60
CA ILE A 35 -11.34 -1.64 5.84
C ILE A 35 -12.30 -1.47 4.66
N GLU A 36 -12.63 -2.55 3.95
CA GLU A 36 -13.48 -2.47 2.76
C GLU A 36 -14.90 -1.98 3.11
N TYR A 37 -15.48 -2.49 4.20
CA TYR A 37 -16.91 -2.33 4.50
C TYR A 37 -17.25 -1.40 5.67
N HIS A 38 -16.27 -0.92 6.46
CA HIS A 38 -16.58 -0.06 7.60
C HIS A 38 -17.09 1.32 7.12
N PRO A 39 -18.22 1.82 7.65
CA PRO A 39 -18.83 3.06 7.14
C PRO A 39 -18.02 4.31 7.49
N ASP A 40 -17.38 4.33 8.66
CA ASP A 40 -16.60 5.47 9.13
C ASP A 40 -15.18 5.47 8.57
N GLY A 41 -14.80 6.57 7.92
CA GLY A 41 -13.49 6.73 7.27
C GLY A 41 -12.32 6.82 8.25
N ARG A 42 -12.52 7.35 9.47
CA ARG A 42 -11.45 7.42 10.46
C ARG A 42 -11.07 6.04 10.99
N THR A 43 -12.08 5.19 11.23
CA THR A 43 -11.83 3.79 11.56
C THR A 43 -11.11 3.07 10.43
N ARG A 44 -11.52 3.28 9.17
CA ARG A 44 -10.82 2.69 8.02
C ARG A 44 -9.37 3.12 7.95
N ASP A 45 -9.08 4.41 8.08
CA ASP A 45 -7.71 4.94 8.08
C ASP A 45 -6.84 4.30 9.18
N SER A 46 -7.37 4.21 10.41
CA SER A 46 -6.69 3.54 11.53
C SER A 46 -6.41 2.05 11.25
N LEU A 47 -7.36 1.34 10.64
CA LEU A 47 -7.20 -0.06 10.26
C LEU A 47 -6.20 -0.22 9.11
N THR A 48 -6.22 0.65 8.10
CA THR A 48 -5.26 0.66 7.01
C THR A 48 -3.85 0.94 7.53
N HIS A 49 -3.69 1.93 8.41
CA HIS A 49 -2.42 2.18 9.09
C HIS A 49 -1.94 0.95 9.84
N THR A 50 -2.84 0.26 10.55
CA THR A 50 -2.50 -1.00 11.24
C THR A 50 -2.07 -2.08 10.25
N LEU A 51 -2.77 -2.24 9.11
CA LEU A 51 -2.46 -3.21 8.06
C LEU A 51 -1.03 -3.02 7.52
N PHE A 52 -0.63 -1.80 7.16
CA PHE A 52 0.73 -1.49 6.69
C PHE A 52 1.80 -1.69 7.78
N ASN A 53 1.40 -1.64 9.06
CA ASN A 53 2.29 -1.80 10.21
C ASN A 53 2.22 -3.17 10.88
N LEU A 54 1.44 -4.13 10.34
CA LEU A 54 1.29 -5.46 10.92
C LEU A 54 2.64 -6.15 11.10
N ILE A 55 3.49 -6.08 10.08
CA ILE A 55 4.80 -6.74 10.06
C ILE A 55 5.89 -5.67 10.06
N LYS A 56 6.74 -5.68 11.10
CA LYS A 56 7.74 -4.61 11.31
C LYS A 56 8.81 -4.58 10.21
N ARG A 57 9.27 -5.76 9.79
CA ARG A 57 10.29 -5.97 8.74
C ARG A 57 9.82 -7.15 7.88
N PRO A 58 8.94 -6.92 6.90
CA PRO A 58 8.38 -8.01 6.11
C PRO A 58 9.46 -8.62 5.22
N ASP A 59 9.57 -9.94 5.22
CA ASP A 59 10.37 -10.68 4.25
C ASP A 59 9.73 -10.63 2.84
N GLU A 60 10.35 -11.28 1.85
CA GLU A 60 9.85 -11.27 0.47
C GLU A 60 8.44 -11.87 0.33
N GLN A 61 8.14 -12.96 1.04
CA GLN A 61 6.82 -13.60 1.00
C GLN A 61 5.77 -12.69 1.64
N GLN A 62 6.09 -12.14 2.82
CA GLN A 62 5.20 -11.22 3.54
C GLN A 62 4.94 -9.94 2.75
N ARG A 63 5.95 -9.38 2.07
CA ARG A 63 5.75 -8.21 1.18
C ARG A 63 4.80 -8.52 0.04
N ARG A 64 4.92 -9.70 -0.60
CA ARG A 64 3.99 -10.13 -1.65
C ARG A 64 2.56 -10.23 -1.13
N ILE A 65 2.36 -10.88 0.01
CA ILE A 65 1.01 -11.04 0.61
C ILE A 65 0.40 -9.67 0.95
N ILE A 66 1.17 -8.75 1.54
CA ILE A 66 0.69 -7.40 1.85
C ILE A 66 0.36 -6.62 0.57
N MET A 67 1.19 -6.72 -0.46
CA MET A 67 0.97 -6.06 -1.74
C MET A 67 -0.30 -6.59 -2.43
N ASP A 68 -0.49 -7.91 -2.49
CA ASP A 68 -1.68 -8.53 -3.05
C ASP A 68 -2.95 -8.10 -2.30
N ALA A 69 -2.87 -7.98 -0.96
CA ALA A 69 -3.93 -7.42 -0.14
C ALA A 69 -4.24 -5.96 -0.49
N CYS A 70 -3.23 -5.11 -0.64
CA CYS A 70 -3.40 -3.71 -1.03
C CYS A 70 -4.02 -3.56 -2.44
N VAL A 71 -3.59 -4.37 -3.40
CA VAL A 71 -4.14 -4.39 -4.78
C VAL A 71 -5.59 -4.85 -4.77
N SER A 72 -5.89 -5.95 -4.08
CA SER A 72 -7.27 -6.44 -3.96
C SER A 72 -8.17 -5.42 -3.27
N LEU A 73 -7.67 -4.74 -2.23
CA LEU A 73 -8.41 -3.70 -1.55
C LEU A 73 -8.66 -2.50 -2.47
N ALA A 74 -7.63 -2.00 -3.16
CA ALA A 74 -7.73 -0.90 -4.11
C ALA A 74 -8.77 -1.16 -5.21
N LYS A 75 -8.78 -2.39 -5.74
CA LYS A 75 -9.79 -2.84 -6.71
C LYS A 75 -11.21 -2.80 -6.16
N ASN A 76 -11.41 -3.17 -4.90
CA ASN A 76 -12.74 -3.24 -4.28
C ASN A 76 -13.26 -1.87 -3.82
N VAL A 77 -12.37 -0.98 -3.36
CA VAL A 77 -12.75 0.34 -2.81
C VAL A 77 -12.82 1.43 -3.86
N GLY A 78 -12.18 1.22 -5.02
CA GLY A 78 -12.17 2.16 -6.15
C GLY A 78 -11.19 3.32 -5.99
N GLU A 79 -10.99 4.07 -7.08
CA GLU A 79 -9.92 5.07 -7.21
C GLU A 79 -9.89 6.10 -6.07
N MET A 80 -11.03 6.72 -5.77
CA MET A 80 -11.12 7.76 -4.73
C MET A 80 -10.63 7.27 -3.37
N ARG A 81 -11.00 6.06 -2.98
CA ARG A 81 -10.60 5.48 -1.69
C ARG A 81 -9.16 4.96 -1.72
N THR A 82 -8.69 4.42 -2.84
CA THR A 82 -7.27 4.08 -3.01
C THR A 82 -6.38 5.31 -2.79
N GLU A 83 -6.75 6.43 -3.41
CA GLU A 83 -5.99 7.68 -3.32
C GLU A 83 -6.01 8.30 -1.93
N THR A 84 -7.13 8.23 -1.22
CA THR A 84 -7.32 8.91 0.07
C THR A 84 -7.06 8.04 1.29
N GLU A 85 -7.09 6.71 1.14
CA GLU A 85 -6.94 5.76 2.25
C GLU A 85 -5.66 4.90 2.13
N LEU A 86 -5.19 4.56 0.92
CA LEU A 86 -4.02 3.68 0.73
C LEU A 86 -2.73 4.43 0.41
N LEU A 87 -2.76 5.37 -0.56
CA LEU A 87 -1.55 6.10 -0.95
C LEU A 87 -0.92 6.94 0.19
N PRO A 88 -1.67 7.55 1.13
CA PRO A 88 -1.06 8.27 2.25
C PRO A 88 -0.18 7.34 3.11
N GLN A 89 -0.59 6.08 3.29
CA GLN A 89 0.20 5.09 4.03
C GLN A 89 1.49 4.73 3.28
N CYS A 90 1.47 4.71 1.94
CA CYS A 90 2.69 4.55 1.14
C CYS A 90 3.63 5.74 1.34
N TRP A 91 3.11 6.97 1.24
CA TRP A 91 3.86 8.21 1.41
C TRP A 91 4.55 8.29 2.79
N GLU A 92 3.84 7.95 3.86
CA GLU A 92 4.40 7.97 5.23
C GLU A 92 5.60 7.02 5.40
N GLN A 93 5.67 5.96 4.60
CA GLN A 93 6.67 4.90 4.74
C GLN A 93 7.90 5.09 3.82
N ILE A 94 7.90 6.07 2.91
CA ILE A 94 8.99 6.26 1.92
C ILE A 94 10.35 6.54 2.56
N ASN A 95 10.38 7.16 3.75
CA ASN A 95 11.60 7.49 4.49
C ASN A 95 11.76 6.64 5.74
N HIS A 96 11.11 5.47 5.81
CA HIS A 96 11.17 4.64 7.01
C HIS A 96 12.60 4.15 7.28
N MET A 97 13.00 4.05 8.54
CA MET A 97 14.33 3.56 8.95
C MET A 97 14.69 2.13 8.49
N TYR A 98 13.70 1.35 8.03
CA TYR A 98 13.89 -0.04 7.61
C TYR A 98 13.75 -0.11 6.10
N GLU A 99 14.79 -0.60 5.43
CA GLU A 99 14.79 -0.72 3.97
C GLU A 99 13.70 -1.67 3.48
N GLU A 100 13.30 -2.68 4.25
CA GLU A 100 12.23 -3.62 3.86
C GLU A 100 10.87 -2.92 3.74
N ARG A 101 10.66 -1.84 4.50
CA ARG A 101 9.45 -1.02 4.40
C ARG A 101 9.49 -0.09 3.21
N ARG A 102 10.63 0.57 2.98
CA ARG A 102 10.83 1.41 1.78
C ARG A 102 10.73 0.56 0.50
N LEU A 103 11.25 -0.66 0.53
CA LEU A 103 11.12 -1.65 -0.54
C LEU A 103 9.67 -2.04 -0.79
N LEU A 104 8.88 -2.30 0.26
CA LEU A 104 7.45 -2.56 0.13
C LEU A 104 6.72 -1.40 -0.54
N VAL A 105 7.04 -0.15 -0.20
CA VAL A 105 6.45 1.03 -0.86
C VAL A 105 6.84 1.09 -2.33
N ALA A 106 8.13 0.92 -2.65
CA ALA A 106 8.63 0.91 -4.02
C ALA A 106 7.89 -0.11 -4.89
N GLN A 107 7.61 -1.29 -4.33
CA GLN A 107 6.87 -2.36 -4.98
C GLN A 107 5.36 -2.04 -5.12
N SER A 108 4.73 -1.52 -4.07
CA SER A 108 3.29 -1.28 -4.02
C SER A 108 2.87 -0.13 -4.95
N CYS A 109 3.68 0.92 -5.09
CA CYS A 109 3.31 2.09 -5.87
C CYS A 109 3.10 1.81 -7.37
N GLY A 110 3.86 0.89 -7.96
CA GLY A 110 3.65 0.52 -9.36
C GLY A 110 2.36 -0.28 -9.56
N GLU A 111 2.04 -1.20 -8.65
CA GLU A 111 0.81 -1.99 -8.71
C GLU A 111 -0.44 -1.15 -8.41
N LEU A 112 -0.37 -0.22 -7.47
CA LEU A 112 -1.49 0.65 -7.10
C LEU A 112 -1.81 1.70 -8.17
N ALA A 113 -0.91 1.96 -9.11
CA ALA A 113 -1.07 3.00 -10.12
C ALA A 113 -2.26 2.78 -11.04
N GLU A 114 -2.60 1.53 -11.35
CA GLU A 114 -3.76 1.20 -12.18
C GLU A 114 -5.09 1.54 -11.49
N PHE A 115 -5.09 1.65 -10.16
CA PHE A 115 -6.27 1.85 -9.31
C PHE A 115 -6.42 3.28 -8.80
N VAL A 116 -5.78 4.24 -9.47
CA VAL A 116 -5.88 5.67 -9.15
C VAL A 116 -6.07 6.48 -10.42
N ARG A 117 -6.60 7.69 -10.29
CA ARG A 117 -6.79 8.62 -11.40
C ARG A 117 -5.46 9.06 -12.01
N PRO A 118 -5.40 9.34 -13.33
CA PRO A 118 -4.16 9.76 -14.00
C PRO A 118 -3.44 10.92 -13.32
N GLU A 119 -4.18 11.90 -12.80
CA GLU A 119 -3.60 13.07 -12.12
C GLU A 119 -2.82 12.69 -10.85
N ILE A 120 -3.24 11.62 -10.17
CA ILE A 120 -2.56 11.11 -8.98
C ILE A 120 -1.33 10.27 -9.34
N ARG A 121 -1.33 9.63 -10.52
CA ARG A 121 -0.15 8.94 -11.06
C ARG A 121 0.96 9.96 -11.32
N ASP A 122 0.63 11.03 -12.04
CA ASP A 122 1.55 12.09 -12.46
C ASP A 122 2.08 12.93 -11.28
N SER A 123 1.33 12.98 -10.18
CA SER A 123 1.71 13.73 -8.98
C SER A 123 2.31 12.82 -7.91
N LEU A 124 1.47 12.18 -7.09
CA LEU A 124 1.90 11.49 -5.87
C LEU A 124 2.73 10.24 -6.16
N ILE A 125 2.26 9.35 -7.05
CA ILE A 125 2.97 8.10 -7.32
C ILE A 125 4.33 8.37 -7.98
N LEU A 126 4.38 9.26 -8.98
CA LEU A 126 5.64 9.66 -9.59
C LEU A 126 6.60 10.28 -8.56
N SER A 127 6.10 11.14 -7.66
CA SER A 127 6.92 11.73 -6.59
C SER A 127 7.50 10.67 -5.65
N ILE A 128 6.70 9.66 -5.27
CA ILE A 128 7.17 8.54 -4.45
C ILE A 128 8.28 7.77 -5.16
N VAL A 129 8.07 7.42 -6.44
CA VAL A 129 9.04 6.65 -7.21
C VAL A 129 10.33 7.43 -7.44
N GLN A 130 10.25 8.72 -7.75
CA GLN A 130 11.42 9.60 -7.89
C GLN A 130 12.25 9.63 -6.60
N GLN A 131 11.60 9.79 -5.45
CA GLN A 131 12.28 9.77 -4.15
C GLN A 131 13.00 8.43 -3.90
N LEU A 132 12.35 7.31 -4.24
CA LEU A 132 12.90 5.96 -4.00
C LEU A 132 14.00 5.56 -4.99
N ILE A 133 14.07 6.19 -6.16
CA ILE A 133 15.20 6.03 -7.09
C ILE A 133 16.51 6.57 -6.49
N GLU A 134 16.41 7.56 -5.59
CA GLU A 134 17.55 8.13 -4.87
C GLU A 134 17.83 7.43 -3.53
N ASP A 135 17.13 6.33 -3.20
CA ASP A 135 17.29 5.65 -1.92
C ASP A 135 18.72 5.14 -1.69
N SER A 136 19.17 5.17 -0.44
CA SER A 136 20.48 4.62 -0.03
C SER A 136 20.66 3.12 -0.36
N ALA A 137 19.59 2.33 -0.27
CA ALA A 137 19.62 0.88 -0.45
C ALA A 137 19.42 0.50 -1.92
N THR A 138 20.36 -0.28 -2.47
CA THR A 138 20.32 -0.70 -3.89
C THR A 138 19.04 -1.46 -4.24
N ILE A 139 18.58 -2.34 -3.36
CA ILE A 139 17.35 -3.13 -3.56
C ILE A 139 16.10 -2.24 -3.70
N VAL A 140 16.07 -1.11 -3.01
CA VAL A 140 14.96 -0.14 -3.08
C VAL A 140 15.02 0.60 -4.40
N ARG A 141 16.21 1.07 -4.81
CA ARG A 141 16.41 1.73 -6.10
C ARG A 141 16.05 0.83 -7.28
N GLU A 142 16.44 -0.45 -7.23
CA GLU A 142 16.09 -1.44 -8.26
C GLU A 142 14.57 -1.64 -8.37
N ALA A 143 13.89 -1.80 -7.22
CA ALA A 143 12.43 -1.91 -7.20
C ALA A 143 11.74 -0.65 -7.70
N ALA A 144 12.25 0.54 -7.36
CA ALA A 144 11.71 1.81 -7.83
C ALA A 144 11.90 1.97 -9.35
N ALA A 145 13.07 1.64 -9.88
CA ALA A 145 13.35 1.67 -11.32
C ALA A 145 12.45 0.69 -12.11
N HIS A 146 12.25 -0.53 -11.58
CA HIS A 146 11.35 -1.50 -12.17
C HIS A 146 9.89 -1.00 -12.20
N ASN A 147 9.42 -0.40 -11.11
CA ASN A 147 8.07 0.14 -11.06
C ASN A 147 7.91 1.42 -11.89
N LEU A 148 8.95 2.25 -12.03
CA LEU A 148 8.93 3.36 -12.98
C LEU A 148 8.67 2.85 -14.40
N ALA A 149 9.33 1.77 -14.82
CA ALA A 149 9.10 1.17 -16.14
C ALA A 149 7.64 0.70 -16.33
N LYS A 150 6.98 0.22 -15.27
CA LYS A 150 5.54 -0.12 -15.27
C LYS A 150 4.63 1.11 -15.30
N LEU A 151 5.05 2.22 -14.68
CA LEU A 151 4.29 3.47 -14.68
C LEU A 151 4.34 4.18 -16.03
N LEU A 152 5.45 4.08 -16.76
CA LEU A 152 5.64 4.81 -18.01
C LEU A 152 4.45 4.66 -18.97
N PRO A 153 3.95 3.44 -19.31
CA PRO A 153 2.79 3.27 -20.19
C PRO A 153 1.49 3.91 -19.68
N LEU A 154 1.37 4.18 -18.38
CA LEU A 154 0.18 4.76 -17.76
C LEU A 154 0.14 6.28 -17.83
N PHE A 155 1.24 6.93 -18.20
CA PHE A 155 1.31 8.38 -18.31
C PHE A 155 0.72 8.86 -19.64
N PRO A 156 -0.15 9.89 -19.62
CA PRO A 156 -0.67 10.45 -20.85
C PRO A 156 0.48 11.07 -21.66
N ASN A 157 0.55 10.76 -22.97
CA ASN A 157 1.50 11.31 -23.93
C ASN A 157 2.92 10.72 -23.97
N VAL A 158 3.20 9.52 -23.46
CA VAL A 158 4.51 8.87 -23.68
C VAL A 158 4.84 8.75 -25.17
N ASP A 159 3.82 8.54 -26.01
CA ASP A 159 3.92 8.48 -27.47
C ASP A 159 4.55 9.73 -28.08
N LYS A 160 4.51 10.90 -27.41
CA LYS A 160 5.15 12.12 -27.89
C LYS A 160 6.68 12.08 -27.77
N TYR A 161 7.23 11.22 -26.91
CA TYR A 161 8.66 11.11 -26.63
C TYR A 161 9.34 9.95 -27.37
N PHE A 162 8.57 9.03 -27.96
CA PHE A 162 9.08 7.94 -28.80
C PHE A 162 9.24 8.32 -30.28
N LYS A 163 9.44 9.60 -30.60
CA LYS A 163 9.74 10.08 -31.96
C LYS A 163 11.22 10.04 -32.28
#